data_AF-A0A496THK8-F1
#
_entry.id   AF-A0A496THK8-F1
#
_cell.length_a   1.000
_cell.length_b   1.000
_cell.length_c   1.000
_cell.angle_alpha   90.00
_cell.angle_beta   90.00
_cell.angle_gamma   90.00
#
_symmetry.space_group_name_H-M   'P 1'
#
loop_
_entity.id
_entity.type
_entity.pdbx_description
1 polymer ?
#
loop_
_entity_poly.entity_id
_entity_poly.type
_entity_poly.pdbx_seq_one_letter_code
_entity_poly.pdbx_strand_id
1 'polypeptide(L)' 'IKHWLRQELRDLMLDYLSPARLTKEGYFNPQVVESMIKRHLQGQENYSHQLWSLLVFEIWMENYL' A
#
# COMPACT_ATOMS: atom_id res chain seq x y z
N ILE A 1 14.89 3.31 7.57
CA ILE A 1 13.45 2.96 7.50
C ILE A 1 12.73 3.61 6.29
N LYS A 2 13.01 4.87 5.89
CA LYS A 2 12.27 5.61 4.82
C LYS A 2 12.30 5.02 3.38
N HIS A 3 12.98 3.91 3.12
CA HIS A 3 13.16 3.38 1.75
C HIS A 3 12.66 1.96 1.53
N TRP A 4 12.23 1.26 2.59
CA TRP A 4 11.86 -0.15 2.48
C TRP A 4 10.69 -0.38 1.52
N LEU A 5 9.66 0.47 1.56
CA LEU A 5 8.52 0.41 0.64
C LEU A 5 8.87 0.70 -0.83
N ARG A 6 10.03 1.31 -1.11
CA ARG A 6 10.52 1.51 -2.48
C ARG A 6 11.46 0.38 -2.94
N GLN A 7 11.89 -0.48 -2.02
CA GLN A 7 12.91 -1.50 -2.25
C GLN A 7 12.39 -2.84 -1.72
N GLU A 8 12.88 -3.29 -0.57
CA GLU A 8 12.67 -4.63 -0.01
C GLU A 8 11.19 -5.01 0.18
N LEU A 9 10.33 -4.04 0.47
CA LEU A 9 8.89 -4.26 0.72
C LEU A 9 8.02 -3.81 -0.44
N ARG A 10 8.61 -3.43 -1.58
CA ARG A 10 7.85 -2.92 -2.73
C ARG A 10 6.85 -3.96 -3.23
N ASP A 11 7.30 -5.18 -3.45
CA ASP A 11 6.46 -6.22 -4.05
C ASP A 11 5.34 -6.63 -3.09
N LEU A 12 5.66 -6.75 -1.79
CA LEU A 12 4.66 -6.99 -0.74
C LEU A 12 3.60 -5.87 -0.70
N MET A 13 4.03 -4.61 -0.76
CA MET A 13 3.12 -3.47 -0.81
C MET A 13 2.23 -3.50 -2.06
N LEU A 14 2.78 -3.83 -3.23
CA LEU A 14 2.03 -3.88 -4.49
C LEU A 14 0.99 -5.00 -4.51
N ASP A 15 1.28 -6.12 -3.84
CA ASP A 15 0.38 -7.26 -3.75
C ASP A 15 -0.79 -6.96 -2.79
N TYR A 16 -0.48 -6.56 -1.56
CA TYR A 16 -1.46 -6.24 -0.53
C TYR A 16 -2.30 -4.99 -0.86
N LEU A 17 -1.70 -3.97 -1.48
CA LEU A 17 -2.42 -2.75 -1.88
C LEU A 17 -2.87 -2.79 -3.34
N SER A 18 -3.04 -3.99 -3.91
CA SER A 18 -3.49 -4.15 -5.29
C SER A 18 -4.93 -3.67 -5.46
N PRO A 19 -5.28 -3.01 -6.58
CA PRO A 19 -6.65 -2.53 -6.79
C PRO A 19 -7.71 -3.63 -6.70
N ALA A 20 -7.39 -4.84 -7.14
CA ALA A 20 -8.29 -5.99 -7.06
C ALA A 20 -8.61 -6.38 -5.62
N ARG A 21 -7.60 -6.41 -4.74
CA ARG A 21 -7.76 -6.73 -3.32
C ARG A 21 -8.55 -5.65 -2.60
N LEU A 22 -8.13 -4.38 -2.76
CA LEU A 22 -8.81 -3.23 -2.16
C LEU A 22 -10.28 -3.13 -2.60
N THR A 23 -10.59 -3.44 -3.86
CA THR A 23 -11.97 -3.48 -4.36
C THR A 23 -12.79 -4.59 -3.72
N LYS A 24 -12.20 -5.77 -3.54
CA LYS A 24 -12.87 -6.92 -2.93
C LYS A 24 -13.21 -6.67 -1.47
N GLU A 25 -12.33 -6.00 -0.74
CA GLU A 25 -12.47 -5.76 0.70
C GLU A 25 -13.31 -4.51 1.01
N GLY A 26 -13.24 -3.48 0.16
CA GLY A 26 -14.14 -2.33 0.20
C GLY A 26 -13.82 -1.28 1.28
N TYR A 27 -12.71 -1.39 2.00
CA TYR A 27 -12.31 -0.42 3.04
C TYR A 27 -11.63 0.84 2.50
N PHE A 28 -10.87 0.71 1.41
CA PHE A 28 -10.11 1.81 0.82
C PHE A 28 -10.48 2.05 -0.63
N ASN A 29 -10.33 3.31 -1.08
CA ASN A 29 -10.52 3.67 -2.47
C ASN A 29 -9.28 3.22 -3.30
N PRO A 30 -9.42 2.25 -4.22
CA PRO A 30 -8.29 1.70 -4.97
C PRO A 30 -7.55 2.74 -5.80
N GLN A 31 -8.27 3.69 -6.41
CA GLN A 31 -7.70 4.71 -7.29
C GLN A 31 -6.83 5.70 -6.52
N VAL A 32 -7.23 6.05 -5.30
CA VAL A 32 -6.45 6.92 -4.41
C VAL A 32 -5.15 6.23 -3.98
N VAL A 33 -5.24 4.97 -3.55
CA VAL A 33 -4.08 4.20 -3.10
C VAL A 33 -3.09 3.97 -4.24
N GLU A 34 -3.57 3.63 -5.44
CA GLU A 34 -2.72 3.46 -6.63
C GLU A 34 -1.97 4.76 -7.00
N SER A 35 -2.65 5.91 -6.95
CA SER A 35 -2.03 7.21 -7.19
C SER A 35 -0.93 7.51 -6.17
N MET A 36 -1.17 7.22 -4.88
CA MET A 36 -0.18 7.40 -3.81
C MET A 36 1.03 6.51 -4.02
N ILE A 37 0.83 5.22 -4.34
CA ILE A 37 1.90 4.27 -4.65
C ILE A 37 2.74 4.80 -5.81
N LYS A 38 2.11 5.21 -6.91
CA LYS A 38 2.81 5.70 -8.10
C LYS A 38 3.67 6.92 -7.79
N ARG A 39 3.10 7.96 -7.15
CA ARG A 39 3.84 9.16 -6.74
C ARG A 39 4.97 8.83 -5.76
N HIS A 40 4.74 7.86 -4.87
CA HIS A 40 5.75 7.41 -3.92
C HIS A 40 6.93 6.73 -4.61
N LEU A 41 6.67 5.78 -5.51
CA LEU A 41 7.69 5.03 -6.24
C LEU A 41 8.48 5.92 -7.20
N GLN A 42 7.83 6.94 -7.78
CA GLN A 42 8.47 7.94 -8.64
C GLN A 42 9.32 8.95 -7.87
N GLY A 43 9.31 8.92 -6.53
CA GLY A 43 10.05 9.87 -5.71
C GLY A 43 9.47 11.28 -5.68
N GLN A 44 8.29 11.50 -6.26
CA GLN A 44 7.63 12.81 -6.33
C GLN A 44 7.14 13.25 -4.96
N GLU A 45 6.59 12.31 -4.18
CA GLU A 45 6.07 12.57 -2.83
C GLU A 45 6.43 11.44 -1.86
N ASN A 46 6.47 11.77 -0.57
CA ASN A 46 6.76 10.81 0.48
C ASN A 46 5.48 10.33 1.17
N TYR A 47 4.90 9.25 0.64
CA TYR A 47 3.78 8.53 1.25
C TYR A 47 4.20 7.33 2.13
N SER A 48 5.46 7.22 2.56
CA SER A 48 5.93 6.03 3.28
C SER A 48 5.09 5.71 4.53
N HIS A 49 4.66 6.72 5.28
CA HIS A 49 3.87 6.49 6.50
C HIS A 49 2.47 6.00 6.18
N GLN A 50 1.80 6.61 5.21
CA GLN A 50 0.44 6.24 4.82
C GLN A 50 0.41 4.85 4.20
N LEU A 51 1.31 4.57 3.26
CA LEU A 51 1.40 3.27 2.60
C LEU A 51 1.79 2.16 3.58
N TRP A 52 2.63 2.46 4.57
CA TRP A 52 2.92 1.52 5.66
C TRP A 52 1.68 1.22 6.51
N SER A 53 0.93 2.24 6.92
CA SER A 53 -0.30 2.05 7.69
C SER A 53 -1.34 1.22 6.94
N LEU A 54 -1.52 1.46 5.64
CA LEU A 54 -2.41 0.67 4.80
C LEU A 54 -1.93 -0.79 4.70
N LEU A 55 -0.65 -1.00 4.43
CA LEU A 55 -0.07 -2.34 4.35
C LEU A 55 -0.26 -3.14 5.65
N VAL A 56 0.02 -2.52 6.80
CA VAL A 56 -0.17 -3.16 8.11
C VAL A 56 -1.64 -3.49 8.37
N PHE A 57 -2.56 -2.61 7.96
CA PHE A 57 -4.00 -2.87 8.07
C PHE A 57 -4.41 -4.10 7.24
N GLU A 58 -4.00 -4.17 5.98
CA GLU A 58 -4.34 -5.28 5.08
C GLU A 58 -3.78 -6.63 5.59
N ILE A 59 -2.54 -6.61 6.10
CA ILE A 59 -1.90 -7.79 6.72
C ILE A 59 -2.68 -8.21 7.97
N TRP A 60 -3.02 -7.25 8.83
CA TRP A 60 -3.79 -7.55 10.04
C TRP A 60 -5.16 -8.14 9.68
N MET A 61 -5.87 -7.51 8.73
CA MET A 61 -7.20 -7.95 8.34
C MET A 61 -7.17 -9.38 7.78
N GLU A 62 -6.20 -9.73 6.92
CA GLU A 62 -6.06 -11.10 6.41
C GLU A 62 -5.80 -12.16 7.49
N ASN A 63 -5.11 -11.78 8.57
CA ASN A 63 -4.75 -12.73 9.62
C ASN A 63 -5.80 -12.86 10.73
N TYR A 64 -6.70 -11.89 10.89
CA TYR A 64 -7.56 -11.78 12.06
C TYR A 64 -9.05 -11.53 11.76
N LEU A 65 -9.43 -11.25 10.52
CA LEU A 65 -10.82 -10.98 10.10
C LEU A 65 -11.32 -12.06 9.13
#